data_AF-A0A1F9BJ42-F1
#
_entry.id   AF-A0A1F9BJ42-F1
#
_cell.length_a   1.000
_cell.length_b   1.000
_cell.length_c   1.000
_cell.angle_alpha   90.00
_cell.angle_beta   90.00
_cell.angle_gamma   90.00
#
_symmetry.space_group_name_H-M   'P 1'
#
loop_
_entity.id
_entity.type
_entity.pdbx_description
1 polymer ?
#
loop_
_entity_poly.entity_id
_entity_poly.type
_entity_poly.pdbx_seq_one_letter_code
_entity_poly.pdbx_strand_id
1 'polypeptide(L)'
;MELKTGMKIWETNLQALKDRDPAGDLLPALPAAPPVWRRVTLVPGAYPTLQVPGEKGRTVTLHSPREAWKEADALAAQAPCAPSRPLLALGLGLGYHLLRLLPRLDPEQYLIIVEQEPEILWAALNTLDLTPLLSRPHTALVVHPDPLAVISHLQGHLHLGNGCGAPVFWGHPASLRAANGFYQEVITAFQAPQVAPSRARGLKKEKLRVLVVNPDYFLIPEVSRAFQQLGHEPRLILFDKRQEEGEEVLQRILEGVADFSPDLVFTINHLGFDREGLLIEALNRLRLPSISWYVDSPAIILNLYAGPKSDLSYIFVWDPTYVPEVKSQGFSQVFTLPLATDPDIFYPRPAADLGPWRTRVAFVGNSMIHPVAKKRERLPSSPEFLDLCQQLLDAYQAQPYRRLDLLLAERGLKEHPLIRQLTTAAYTDLEAGIIWAATRDYRLSCVQRLAPFKPTIYGDNGWRELLGDSFRLHPEVNYYDDLPLIYGATTINFNATSMQMKAAVNQRVFDVPAAGGFLLTDFKEQLAEVLEPGKESVCYHHPEEIPDLVRFYLDHPEARRQIIERARTRVLQEHTYRHRLQEMLAVLRRTL
;
A
#
# COMPACT_ATOMS: atom_id res chain seq x y z
N MET A 1 5.88 -14.54 54.04
CA MET A 1 5.33 -15.09 52.79
C MET A 1 5.13 -16.57 53.04
N GLU A 2 3.89 -16.99 53.36
CA GLU A 2 3.59 -18.41 53.62
C GLU A 2 3.93 -19.23 52.37
N LEU A 3 4.72 -20.29 52.55
CA LEU A 3 5.05 -21.26 51.51
C LEU A 3 3.75 -21.97 51.09
N LYS A 4 3.09 -21.45 50.05
CA LYS A 4 2.08 -22.20 49.31
C LYS A 4 2.74 -23.54 48.92
N THR A 5 2.14 -24.66 49.27
CA THR A 5 2.60 -26.00 48.85
C THR A 5 2.72 -26.03 47.31
N GLY A 6 3.68 -26.77 46.75
CA GLY A 6 3.96 -26.76 45.30
C GLY A 6 2.73 -26.95 44.40
N MET A 7 1.76 -27.78 44.84
CA MET A 7 0.47 -27.93 44.14
C MET A 7 -0.32 -26.62 44.02
N LYS A 8 -0.36 -25.80 45.07
CA LYS A 8 -1.08 -24.51 45.05
C LYS A 8 -0.38 -23.49 44.15
N ILE A 9 0.95 -23.54 44.03
CA ILE A 9 1.72 -22.70 43.10
C ILE A 9 1.43 -23.11 41.65
N TRP A 10 1.48 -24.41 41.36
CA TRP A 10 1.13 -24.95 40.05
C TRP A 10 -0.27 -24.53 39.60
N GLU A 11 -1.28 -24.75 40.44
CA GLU A 11 -2.67 -24.39 40.13
C GLU A 11 -2.81 -22.88 39.85
N THR A 12 -2.16 -22.04 40.66
CA THR A 12 -2.22 -20.58 40.50
C THR A 12 -1.59 -20.15 39.17
N ASN A 13 -0.39 -20.65 38.85
CA ASN A 13 0.30 -20.30 37.61
C ASN A 13 -0.40 -20.86 36.37
N LEU A 14 -0.92 -22.10 36.45
CA LEU A 14 -1.64 -22.71 35.34
C LEU A 14 -2.92 -21.95 35.02
N GLN A 15 -3.62 -21.44 36.04
CA GLN A 15 -4.78 -20.58 35.84
C GLN A 15 -4.38 -19.27 35.15
N ALA A 16 -3.35 -18.59 35.66
CA ALA A 16 -2.84 -17.36 35.04
C ALA A 16 -2.38 -17.58 33.59
N LEU A 17 -1.84 -18.75 33.26
CA LEU A 17 -1.47 -19.10 31.89
C LEU A 17 -2.70 -19.31 30.98
N LYS A 18 -3.76 -19.92 31.51
CA LYS A 18 -5.03 -20.16 30.79
C LYS A 18 -5.86 -18.90 30.55
N ASP A 19 -5.74 -17.92 31.43
CA ASP A 19 -6.48 -16.65 31.35
C ASP A 19 -5.87 -15.68 30.31
N ARG A 20 -4.76 -16.05 29.68
CA ARG A 20 -4.07 -15.25 28.64
C ARG A 20 -4.73 -15.45 27.27
N ASP A 21 -4.58 -14.44 26.42
CA ASP A 21 -4.87 -14.57 25.00
C ASP A 21 -3.87 -15.54 24.34
N PRO A 22 -4.32 -16.68 23.79
CA PRO A 22 -3.44 -17.70 23.23
C PRO A 22 -2.78 -17.28 21.91
N ALA A 23 -3.23 -16.20 21.25
CA ALA A 23 -2.79 -15.85 19.89
C ALA A 23 -1.28 -15.58 19.76
N GLY A 24 -0.59 -15.24 20.85
CA GLY A 24 0.86 -14.97 20.86
C GLY A 24 1.75 -16.11 21.37
N ASP A 25 1.19 -17.08 22.12
CA ASP A 25 1.97 -18.11 22.80
C ASP A 25 2.17 -19.37 21.91
N LEU A 26 3.32 -20.02 22.03
CA LEU A 26 3.58 -21.38 21.51
C LEU A 26 3.92 -22.26 22.69
N LEU A 27 2.99 -23.11 23.13
CA LEU A 27 3.14 -23.89 24.34
C LEU A 27 3.07 -25.40 24.07
N PRO A 28 3.81 -26.23 24.82
CA PRO A 28 3.57 -27.66 24.84
C PRO A 28 2.19 -27.96 25.46
N ALA A 29 1.71 -29.19 25.27
CA ALA A 29 0.50 -29.65 25.94
C ALA A 29 0.63 -29.46 27.47
N LEU A 30 -0.30 -28.71 28.07
CA LEU A 30 -0.28 -28.40 29.50
C LEU A 30 -0.96 -29.52 30.28
N PRO A 31 -0.22 -30.27 31.14
CA PRO A 31 -0.82 -31.33 31.93
C PRO A 31 -1.72 -30.77 33.05
N ALA A 32 -2.69 -31.55 33.51
CA ALA A 32 -3.60 -31.14 34.58
C ALA A 32 -2.90 -31.00 35.95
N ALA A 33 -1.80 -31.74 36.16
CA ALA A 33 -0.97 -31.74 37.36
C ALA A 33 0.52 -31.70 36.98
N PRO A 34 1.43 -31.32 37.90
CA PRO A 34 2.86 -31.32 37.63
C PRO A 34 3.32 -32.70 37.14
N PRO A 35 3.87 -32.81 35.92
CA PRO A 35 4.32 -34.09 35.39
C PRO A 35 5.62 -34.53 36.06
N VAL A 36 5.93 -35.82 35.98
CA VAL A 36 7.26 -36.32 36.35
C VAL A 36 8.24 -35.88 35.28
N TRP A 37 9.24 -35.09 35.69
CA TRP A 37 10.34 -34.66 34.85
C TRP A 37 11.35 -35.79 34.64
N ARG A 38 11.84 -35.97 33.41
CA ARG A 38 12.84 -36.99 33.07
C ARG A 38 14.16 -36.39 32.63
N ARG A 39 14.12 -35.20 32.02
CA ARG A 39 15.27 -34.47 31.51
C ARG A 39 15.77 -33.42 32.49
N VAL A 40 14.92 -32.88 33.36
CA VAL A 40 15.33 -31.89 34.37
C VAL A 40 15.22 -32.43 35.79
N THR A 41 16.17 -32.04 36.63
CA THR A 41 16.16 -32.38 38.06
C THR A 41 15.99 -31.11 38.88
N LEU A 42 14.89 -31.03 39.64
CA LEU A 42 14.71 -29.98 40.64
C LEU A 42 15.56 -30.28 41.87
N VAL A 43 16.46 -29.35 42.20
CA VAL A 43 17.24 -29.37 43.42
C VAL A 43 16.52 -28.49 44.46
N PRO A 44 15.95 -29.07 45.52
CA PRO A 44 15.26 -28.30 46.55
C PRO A 44 16.26 -27.53 47.41
N GLY A 45 15.78 -26.47 48.06
CA GLY A 45 16.57 -25.65 48.96
C GLY A 45 15.86 -24.35 49.30
N ALA A 46 16.54 -23.46 50.05
CA ALA A 46 16.03 -22.11 50.31
C ALA A 46 15.81 -21.32 49.01
N TYR A 47 16.63 -21.59 48.00
CA TYR A 47 16.47 -21.13 46.62
C TYR A 47 16.52 -22.34 45.69
N PRO A 48 15.36 -22.92 45.33
CA PRO A 48 15.31 -24.04 44.40
C PRO A 48 16.02 -23.74 43.07
N THR A 49 16.59 -24.76 42.46
CA THR A 49 17.27 -24.63 41.17
C THR A 49 17.03 -25.87 40.31
N LEU A 50 17.29 -25.77 39.01
CA LEU A 50 17.20 -26.89 38.08
C LEU A 50 18.59 -27.32 37.64
N GLN A 51 18.78 -28.62 37.56
CA GLN A 51 19.89 -29.25 36.86
C GLN A 51 19.38 -29.82 35.54
N VAL A 52 19.99 -29.40 34.44
CA VAL A 52 19.58 -29.81 33.08
C VAL A 52 20.78 -30.37 32.30
N PRO A 53 20.57 -31.31 31.36
CA PRO A 53 21.62 -31.80 30.49
C PRO A 53 22.06 -30.70 29.53
N GLY A 54 23.36 -30.37 29.55
CA GLY A 54 23.97 -29.50 28.54
C GLY A 54 24.35 -30.27 27.28
N GLU A 55 24.57 -29.55 26.17
CA GLU A 55 24.89 -30.10 24.83
C GLU A 55 26.08 -31.07 24.77
N LYS A 56 27.02 -30.97 25.72
CA LYS A 56 28.21 -31.86 25.80
C LYS A 56 28.08 -32.94 26.87
N GLY A 57 26.86 -33.29 27.27
CA GLY A 57 26.57 -34.27 28.32
C GLY A 57 26.94 -33.83 29.74
N ARG A 58 27.29 -32.54 29.93
CA ARG A 58 27.57 -31.96 31.25
C ARG A 58 26.28 -31.41 31.84
N THR A 59 26.00 -31.75 33.09
CA THR A 59 24.89 -31.14 33.83
C THR A 59 25.15 -29.66 34.09
N VAL A 60 24.18 -28.81 33.79
CA VAL A 60 24.20 -27.37 34.04
C VAL A 60 23.18 -27.03 35.11
N THR A 61 23.63 -26.35 36.17
CA THR A 61 22.75 -25.77 37.18
C THR A 61 22.26 -24.41 36.70
N LEU A 62 20.94 -24.20 36.65
CA LEU A 62 20.33 -23.00 36.06
C LEU A 62 20.38 -21.77 36.98
N HIS A 63 20.26 -21.93 38.29
CA HIS A 63 20.29 -20.83 39.27
C HIS A 63 21.23 -21.15 40.43
N SER A 64 21.84 -20.12 41.04
CA SER A 64 22.62 -20.28 42.26
C SER A 64 21.79 -20.88 43.39
N PRO A 65 22.17 -22.05 43.96
CA PRO A 65 21.44 -22.67 45.06
C PRO A 65 21.57 -21.90 46.39
N ARG A 66 22.40 -20.85 46.44
CA ARG A 66 22.66 -20.03 47.62
C ARG A 66 22.18 -18.59 47.49
N GLU A 67 22.17 -18.04 46.27
CA GLU A 67 21.97 -16.61 46.03
C GLU A 67 21.14 -16.32 44.75
N ALA A 68 20.17 -17.17 44.39
CA ALA A 68 19.39 -17.06 43.15
C ALA A 68 18.79 -15.66 42.89
N TRP A 69 18.24 -15.01 43.92
CA TRP A 69 17.68 -13.66 43.77
C TRP A 69 18.74 -12.58 43.52
N LYS A 70 19.92 -12.70 44.12
CA LYS A 70 21.04 -11.76 43.91
C LYS A 70 21.61 -11.91 42.50
N GLU A 71 21.71 -13.15 42.01
CA GLU A 71 22.04 -13.44 40.61
C GLU A 71 21.01 -12.85 39.65
N ALA A 72 19.73 -13.03 39.93
CA ALA A 72 18.63 -12.47 39.15
C ALA A 72 18.63 -10.93 39.13
N ASP A 73 18.90 -10.28 40.25
CA ASP A 73 19.02 -8.83 40.34
C ASP A 73 20.20 -8.29 39.51
N ALA A 74 21.35 -8.97 39.56
CA ALA A 74 22.53 -8.62 38.76
C ALA A 74 22.28 -8.81 37.26
N LEU A 75 21.55 -9.85 36.87
CA LEU A 75 21.22 -10.12 35.47
C LEU A 75 20.17 -9.14 34.93
N ALA A 76 19.11 -8.87 35.70
CA ALA A 76 18.07 -7.90 35.32
C ALA A 76 18.60 -6.47 35.20
N ALA A 77 19.63 -6.11 35.97
CA ALA A 77 20.32 -4.82 35.83
C ALA A 77 21.07 -4.66 34.49
N GLN A 78 21.38 -5.77 33.81
CA GLN A 78 22.05 -5.78 32.51
C GLN A 78 21.08 -5.90 31.33
N ALA A 79 19.77 -5.95 31.60
CA ALA A 79 18.76 -6.06 30.56
C ALA A 79 18.70 -4.77 29.72
N PRO A 80 18.72 -4.87 28.39
CA PRO A 80 18.61 -3.72 27.53
C PRO A 80 17.16 -3.20 27.53
N CYS A 81 16.92 -2.07 28.17
CA CYS A 81 15.62 -1.39 28.14
C CYS A 81 15.52 -0.52 26.87
N ALA A 82 14.66 -0.91 25.94
CA ALA A 82 14.42 -0.21 24.69
C ALA A 82 12.90 -0.19 24.42
N PRO A 83 12.16 0.83 24.90
CA PRO A 83 10.68 0.81 24.91
C PRO A 83 10.04 0.59 23.54
N SER A 84 10.71 1.03 22.47
CA SER A 84 10.24 0.91 21.08
C SER A 84 10.58 -0.42 20.42
N ARG A 85 11.20 -1.38 21.11
CA ARG A 85 11.65 -2.67 20.54
C ARG A 85 11.22 -3.86 21.41
N PRO A 86 10.72 -4.95 20.81
CA PRO A 86 10.41 -6.16 21.55
C PRO A 86 11.68 -6.77 22.16
N LEU A 87 11.57 -7.24 23.41
CA LEU A 87 12.65 -7.91 24.13
C LEU A 87 12.46 -9.42 24.06
N LEU A 88 13.40 -10.12 23.42
CA LEU A 88 13.49 -11.57 23.42
C LEU A 88 14.35 -12.05 24.61
N ALA A 89 13.68 -12.58 25.63
CA ALA A 89 14.29 -13.22 26.78
C ALA A 89 14.58 -14.70 26.50
N LEU A 90 15.85 -15.05 26.32
CA LEU A 90 16.29 -16.41 26.00
C LEU A 90 16.56 -17.21 27.28
N GLY A 91 15.74 -18.22 27.53
CA GLY A 91 15.80 -19.06 28.72
C GLY A 91 14.86 -18.59 29.82
N LEU A 92 13.89 -19.45 30.15
CA LEU A 92 12.95 -19.25 31.25
C LEU A 92 13.61 -19.55 32.60
N GLY A 93 14.39 -20.64 32.67
CA GLY A 93 14.89 -21.16 33.94
C GLY A 93 13.74 -21.44 34.90
N LEU A 94 13.81 -20.95 36.15
CA LEU A 94 12.69 -20.95 37.08
C LEU A 94 11.93 -19.62 37.09
N GLY A 95 12.40 -18.61 36.35
CA GLY A 95 11.77 -17.28 36.26
C GLY A 95 12.33 -16.20 37.21
N TYR A 96 13.35 -16.49 38.03
CA TYR A 96 13.93 -15.50 38.97
C TYR A 96 14.33 -14.18 38.29
N HIS A 97 15.11 -14.25 37.21
CA HIS A 97 15.59 -13.09 36.46
C HIS A 97 14.47 -12.34 35.76
N LEU A 98 13.46 -13.06 35.26
CA LEU A 98 12.28 -12.45 34.62
C LEU A 98 11.45 -11.67 35.62
N LEU A 99 11.19 -12.22 36.81
CA LEU A 99 10.48 -11.52 37.89
C LEU A 99 11.22 -10.26 38.36
N ARG A 100 12.57 -10.27 38.34
CA ARG A 100 13.39 -9.08 38.61
C ARG A 100 13.48 -8.09 37.45
N LEU A 101 13.20 -8.54 36.24
CA LEU A 101 13.14 -7.70 35.05
C LEU A 101 11.83 -6.90 35.00
N LEU A 102 10.70 -7.47 35.42
CA LEU A 102 9.38 -6.84 35.26
C LEU A 102 9.29 -5.38 35.70
N PRO A 103 9.81 -4.96 36.88
CA PRO A 103 9.72 -3.57 37.31
C PRO A 103 10.57 -2.60 36.50
N ARG A 104 11.45 -3.10 35.62
CA ARG A 104 12.37 -2.33 34.78
C ARG A 104 11.91 -2.21 33.33
N LEU A 105 10.90 -2.98 32.92
CA LEU A 105 10.33 -2.92 31.59
C LEU A 105 9.29 -1.82 31.50
N ASP A 106 9.24 -1.16 30.35
CA ASP A 106 8.10 -0.32 30.01
C ASP A 106 6.83 -1.22 29.96
N PRO A 107 5.68 -0.78 30.52
CA PRO A 107 4.44 -1.53 30.47
C PRO A 107 4.01 -1.93 29.05
N GLU A 108 4.30 -1.09 28.06
CA GLU A 108 3.94 -1.29 26.66
C GLU A 108 5.00 -2.07 25.87
N GLN A 109 6.21 -2.26 26.44
CA GLN A 109 7.27 -3.00 25.75
C GLN A 109 6.90 -4.49 25.66
N TYR A 110 6.91 -5.02 24.44
CA TYR A 110 6.60 -6.43 24.23
C TYR A 110 7.73 -7.34 24.74
N LEU A 111 7.42 -8.33 25.59
CA LEU A 111 8.35 -9.29 26.18
C LEU A 111 8.08 -10.70 25.64
N ILE A 112 9.07 -11.35 25.05
CA ILE A 112 8.90 -12.68 24.46
C ILE A 112 9.90 -13.62 25.11
N ILE A 113 9.41 -14.66 25.75
CA ILE A 113 10.22 -15.62 26.52
C ILE A 113 10.36 -16.88 25.69
N VAL A 114 11.59 -17.20 25.32
CA VAL A 114 11.90 -18.39 24.52
C VAL A 114 12.53 -19.45 25.42
N GLU A 115 11.97 -20.66 25.44
CA GLU A 115 12.54 -21.80 26.15
C GLU A 115 12.51 -23.06 25.27
N GLN A 116 13.59 -23.84 25.30
CA GLN A 116 13.68 -25.06 24.48
C GLN A 116 12.91 -26.22 25.12
N GLU A 117 13.00 -26.37 26.44
CA GLU A 117 12.60 -27.60 27.11
C GLU A 117 11.26 -27.43 27.85
N PRO A 118 10.18 -28.11 27.40
CA PRO A 118 8.89 -28.13 28.10
C PRO A 118 8.99 -28.46 29.60
N GLU A 119 9.89 -29.36 29.99
CA GLU A 119 10.04 -29.71 31.41
C GLU A 119 10.55 -28.55 32.28
N ILE A 120 11.31 -27.61 31.71
CA ILE A 120 11.72 -26.38 32.41
C ILE A 120 10.51 -25.49 32.68
N LEU A 121 9.60 -25.34 31.71
CA LEU A 121 8.34 -24.61 31.90
C LEU A 121 7.52 -25.25 33.03
N TRP A 122 7.31 -26.56 32.99
CA TRP A 122 6.54 -27.24 34.03
C TRP A 122 7.19 -27.12 35.41
N ALA A 123 8.51 -27.26 35.50
CA ALA A 123 9.22 -27.10 36.75
C ALA A 123 9.11 -25.66 37.29
N ALA A 124 9.20 -24.64 36.43
CA ALA A 124 9.02 -23.24 36.81
C ALA A 124 7.60 -22.97 37.34
N LEU A 125 6.57 -23.43 36.61
CA LEU A 125 5.16 -23.32 37.01
C LEU A 125 4.87 -23.99 38.36
N ASN A 126 5.61 -25.04 38.73
CA ASN A 126 5.43 -25.75 40.01
C ASN A 126 6.24 -25.14 41.18
N THR A 127 7.22 -24.27 40.90
CA THR A 127 8.24 -23.90 41.88
C THR A 127 8.16 -22.45 42.34
N LEU A 128 7.97 -21.50 41.42
CA LEU A 128 7.88 -20.07 41.74
C LEU A 128 6.51 -19.52 41.39
N ASP A 129 6.07 -18.49 42.10
CA ASP A 129 4.89 -17.71 41.70
C ASP A 129 5.24 -16.85 40.49
N LEU A 130 4.78 -17.29 39.31
CA LEU A 130 5.01 -16.64 38.03
C LEU A 130 3.80 -15.78 37.61
N THR A 131 2.76 -15.67 38.45
CA THR A 131 1.58 -14.86 38.11
C THR A 131 1.91 -13.42 37.68
N PRO A 132 2.90 -12.70 38.26
CA PRO A 132 3.22 -11.35 37.78
C PRO A 132 3.75 -11.33 36.34
N LEU A 133 4.44 -12.40 35.92
CA LEU A 133 4.97 -12.56 34.58
C LEU A 133 3.87 -13.01 33.61
N LEU A 134 3.08 -14.00 34.02
CA LEU A 134 2.03 -14.61 33.21
C LEU A 134 0.82 -13.67 33.02
N SER A 135 0.53 -12.79 33.97
CA SER A 135 -0.58 -11.84 33.84
C SER A 135 -0.18 -10.50 33.22
N ARG A 136 1.09 -10.33 32.83
CA ARG A 136 1.57 -9.10 32.21
C ARG A 136 1.06 -9.00 30.75
N PRO A 137 0.45 -7.87 30.35
CA PRO A 137 0.11 -7.60 28.95
C PRO A 137 1.35 -7.64 28.06
N HIS A 138 1.19 -7.83 26.75
CA HIS A 138 2.31 -7.78 25.80
C HIS A 138 3.46 -8.72 26.19
N THR A 139 3.13 -9.87 26.77
CA THR A 139 4.10 -10.92 27.09
C THR A 139 3.73 -12.13 26.27
N ALA A 140 4.69 -12.87 25.72
CA ALA A 140 4.47 -14.13 25.02
C ALA A 140 5.43 -15.21 25.54
N LEU A 141 4.96 -16.45 25.65
CA LEU A 141 5.74 -17.63 25.98
C LEU A 141 5.85 -18.53 24.76
N VAL A 142 7.08 -18.78 24.32
CA VAL A 142 7.41 -19.59 23.14
C VAL A 142 8.30 -20.74 23.60
N VAL A 143 7.67 -21.88 23.88
CA VAL A 143 8.30 -23.07 24.47
C VAL A 143 8.18 -24.25 23.51
N HIS A 144 9.27 -24.57 22.81
CA HIS A 144 9.30 -25.66 21.85
C HIS A 144 10.73 -26.21 21.64
N PRO A 145 10.91 -27.55 21.53
CA PRO A 145 12.24 -28.14 21.42
C PRO A 145 12.91 -27.94 20.05
N ASP A 146 12.11 -27.76 18.99
CA ASP A 146 12.59 -27.48 17.64
C ASP A 146 12.75 -25.96 17.42
N PRO A 147 13.98 -25.47 17.15
CA PRO A 147 14.24 -24.06 16.88
C PRO A 147 13.54 -23.54 15.63
N LEU A 148 13.28 -24.38 14.61
CA LEU A 148 12.57 -23.94 13.40
C LEU A 148 11.11 -23.61 13.68
N ALA A 149 10.44 -24.40 14.53
CA ALA A 149 9.08 -24.11 14.97
C ALA A 149 9.03 -22.80 15.79
N VAL A 150 10.02 -22.57 16.65
CA VAL A 150 10.17 -21.29 17.37
C VAL A 150 10.34 -20.13 16.40
N ILE A 151 11.28 -20.21 15.46
CA ILE A 151 11.54 -19.16 14.47
C ILE A 151 10.30 -18.87 13.63
N SER A 152 9.61 -19.92 13.17
CA SER A 152 8.39 -19.80 12.36
C SER A 152 7.26 -19.11 13.13
N HIS A 153 7.08 -19.43 14.41
CA HIS A 153 6.09 -18.79 15.26
C HIS A 153 6.42 -17.31 15.50
N LEU A 154 7.67 -17.02 15.85
CA LEU A 154 8.16 -15.66 16.09
C LEU A 154 8.00 -14.75 14.84
N GLN A 155 8.26 -15.28 13.63
CA GLN A 155 8.12 -14.52 12.38
C GLN A 155 6.66 -14.43 11.89
N GLY A 156 5.92 -15.54 11.94
CA GLY A 156 4.59 -15.65 11.35
C GLY A 156 3.46 -15.10 12.22
N HIS A 157 3.52 -15.29 13.54
CA HIS A 157 2.45 -14.92 14.46
C HIS A 157 2.77 -13.66 15.26
N LEU A 158 4.05 -13.42 15.58
CA LEU A 158 4.48 -12.22 16.31
C LEU A 158 5.09 -11.14 15.41
N HIS A 159 5.16 -11.36 14.09
CA HIS A 159 5.66 -10.43 13.07
C HIS A 159 7.05 -9.82 13.36
N LEU A 160 7.87 -10.51 14.14
CA LEU A 160 9.21 -10.06 14.49
C LEU A 160 10.09 -9.94 13.25
N GLY A 161 10.65 -8.75 13.02
CA GLY A 161 11.48 -8.44 11.85
C GLY A 161 10.71 -7.89 10.62
N ASN A 162 9.38 -7.88 10.64
CA ASN A 162 8.51 -7.42 9.54
C ASN A 162 7.71 -6.15 9.90
N GLY A 163 8.37 -5.11 10.44
CA GLY A 163 7.75 -3.82 10.78
C GLY A 163 7.67 -3.48 12.27
N CYS A 164 7.87 -4.45 13.17
CA CYS A 164 7.91 -4.23 14.63
C CYS A 164 9.31 -3.89 15.20
N GLY A 165 10.26 -3.49 14.33
CA GLY A 165 11.66 -3.28 14.70
C GLY A 165 12.43 -4.59 14.95
N ALA A 166 13.76 -4.54 14.88
CA ALA A 166 14.59 -5.69 15.20
C ALA A 166 14.50 -6.01 16.71
N PRO A 167 14.28 -7.26 17.14
CA PRO A 167 14.24 -7.59 18.56
C PRO A 167 15.58 -7.27 19.25
N VAL A 168 15.51 -7.02 20.55
CA VAL A 168 16.69 -6.99 21.41
C VAL A 168 16.78 -8.33 22.12
N PHE A 169 17.98 -8.92 22.14
CA PHE A 169 18.21 -10.19 22.81
C PHE A 169 18.74 -9.96 24.22
N TRP A 170 18.19 -10.70 25.17
CA TRP A 170 18.68 -10.79 26.53
C TRP A 170 18.56 -12.22 27.00
N GLY A 171 19.65 -12.82 27.48
CA GLY A 171 19.70 -14.26 27.72
C GLY A 171 20.06 -14.60 29.15
N HIS A 172 19.42 -15.64 29.66
CA HIS A 172 19.77 -16.29 30.91
C HIS A 172 21.06 -17.10 30.72
N PRO A 173 22.21 -16.71 31.31
CA PRO A 173 23.50 -17.28 30.95
C PRO A 173 23.60 -18.80 31.14
N ALA A 174 22.94 -19.34 32.17
CA ALA A 174 22.95 -20.77 32.42
C ALA A 174 22.09 -21.55 31.40
N SER A 175 20.93 -21.02 31.00
CA SER A 175 20.11 -21.60 29.92
C SER A 175 20.86 -21.57 28.59
N LEU A 176 21.50 -20.44 28.26
CA LEU A 176 22.32 -20.32 27.05
C LEU A 176 23.49 -21.32 27.04
N ARG A 177 24.13 -21.59 28.18
CA ARG A 177 25.19 -22.62 28.27
C ARG A 177 24.64 -24.04 28.14
N ALA A 178 23.43 -24.30 28.61
CA ALA A 178 22.80 -25.62 28.52
C ALA A 178 22.41 -25.97 27.08
N ALA A 179 21.93 -25.00 26.32
CA ALA A 179 21.33 -25.17 24.99
C ALA A 179 21.86 -24.14 23.98
N ASN A 180 23.19 -24.00 23.91
CA ASN A 180 23.83 -22.96 23.12
C ASN A 180 23.47 -23.03 21.62
N GLY A 181 23.56 -24.20 21.00
CA GLY A 181 23.16 -24.43 19.60
C GLY A 181 21.73 -23.99 19.33
N PHE A 182 20.76 -24.42 20.16
CA PHE A 182 19.35 -24.02 20.00
C PHE A 182 19.18 -22.50 20.05
N TYR A 183 19.70 -21.85 21.09
CA TYR A 183 19.54 -20.40 21.23
C TYR A 183 20.34 -19.64 20.17
N GLN A 184 21.49 -20.15 19.71
CA GLN A 184 22.25 -19.56 18.61
C GLN A 184 21.49 -19.64 17.28
N GLU A 185 20.76 -20.72 17.00
CA GLU A 185 19.91 -20.81 15.81
C GLU A 185 18.80 -19.75 15.84
N VAL A 186 18.11 -19.60 16.97
CA VAL A 186 17.10 -18.55 17.16
C VAL A 186 17.73 -17.16 17.02
N ILE A 187 18.84 -16.88 17.70
CA ILE A 187 19.56 -15.60 17.59
C ILE A 187 19.96 -15.33 16.13
N THR A 188 20.54 -16.32 15.45
CA THR A 188 21.03 -16.19 14.07
C THR A 188 19.88 -15.89 13.11
N ALA A 189 18.69 -16.46 13.30
CA ALA A 189 17.53 -16.17 12.44
C ALA A 189 17.10 -14.70 12.44
N PHE A 190 17.45 -13.95 13.49
CA PHE A 190 17.08 -12.54 13.68
C PHE A 190 18.28 -11.58 13.74
N GLN A 191 19.51 -12.09 13.84
CA GLN A 191 20.76 -11.34 13.73
C GLN A 191 21.42 -11.47 12.35
N ALA A 192 21.17 -12.58 11.64
CA ALA A 192 21.60 -12.69 10.27
C ALA A 192 20.84 -11.62 9.48
N PRO A 193 21.53 -10.74 8.74
CA PRO A 193 20.87 -10.23 7.55
C PRO A 193 20.45 -11.49 6.78
N GLN A 194 19.14 -11.69 6.59
CA GLN A 194 18.65 -12.51 5.50
C GLN A 194 19.22 -11.83 4.24
N VAL A 195 20.46 -12.17 3.90
CA VAL A 195 21.08 -11.84 2.64
C VAL A 195 20.35 -12.75 1.64
N ALA A 196 19.15 -12.35 1.25
CA ALA A 196 18.89 -12.31 -0.16
C ALA A 196 20.09 -11.54 -0.76
N PRO A 197 20.81 -12.10 -1.75
CA PRO A 197 22.02 -11.49 -2.30
C PRO A 197 21.72 -10.02 -2.50
N SER A 198 22.43 -9.13 -1.80
CA SER A 198 22.02 -7.74 -1.57
C SER A 198 21.37 -7.14 -2.83
N ARG A 199 20.03 -7.18 -2.97
CA ARG A 199 19.36 -6.60 -4.14
C ARG A 199 19.45 -5.08 -4.11
N ALA A 200 19.85 -4.50 -2.97
CA ALA A 200 20.36 -3.13 -2.87
C ALA A 200 21.54 -2.83 -3.82
N ARG A 201 22.37 -3.83 -4.20
CA ARG A 201 23.37 -3.68 -5.29
C ARG A 201 22.73 -3.76 -6.68
N GLY A 202 21.60 -4.45 -6.82
CA GLY A 202 20.85 -4.57 -8.08
C GLY A 202 20.38 -3.23 -8.63
N LEU A 203 19.86 -2.34 -7.77
CA LEU A 203 19.39 -1.01 -8.18
C LEU A 203 20.50 -0.02 -8.60
N LYS A 204 21.76 -0.30 -8.20
CA LYS A 204 22.94 0.47 -8.62
C LYS A 204 23.46 0.02 -9.99
N LYS A 205 22.91 -1.04 -10.59
CA LYS A 205 23.25 -1.43 -11.96
C LYS A 205 22.78 -0.36 -12.94
N GLU A 206 23.53 -0.20 -14.02
CA GLU A 206 23.12 0.62 -15.16
C GLU A 206 21.87 0.02 -15.83
N LYS A 207 21.86 -1.32 -16.00
CA LYS A 207 20.74 -2.07 -16.56
C LYS A 207 20.00 -2.84 -15.45
N LEU A 208 18.74 -2.49 -15.23
CA LEU A 208 17.84 -3.17 -14.29
C LEU A 208 16.98 -4.21 -15.01
N ARG A 209 16.73 -5.34 -14.34
CA ARG A 209 15.72 -6.32 -14.75
C ARG A 209 14.43 -6.00 -14.00
N VAL A 210 13.37 -5.65 -14.72
CA VAL A 210 12.12 -5.18 -14.12
C VAL A 210 11.01 -6.17 -14.42
N LEU A 211 10.38 -6.74 -13.39
CA LEU A 211 9.19 -7.54 -13.57
C LEU A 211 7.97 -6.60 -13.58
N VAL A 212 7.28 -6.52 -14.71
CA VAL A 212 6.15 -5.62 -14.92
C VAL A 212 4.85 -6.42 -14.86
N VAL A 213 4.03 -6.15 -13.85
CA VAL A 213 2.76 -6.84 -13.62
C VAL A 213 1.66 -6.13 -14.41
N ASN A 214 1.06 -6.82 -15.39
CA ASN A 214 0.14 -6.23 -16.37
C ASN A 214 -1.22 -6.96 -16.42
N PRO A 215 -2.29 -6.33 -15.91
CA PRO A 215 -3.66 -6.84 -16.00
C PRO A 215 -4.37 -6.44 -17.31
N ASP A 216 -3.66 -6.33 -18.42
CA ASP A 216 -4.09 -5.62 -19.65
C ASP A 216 -4.46 -4.13 -19.41
N TYR A 217 -3.61 -3.41 -18.70
CA TYR A 217 -3.80 -1.97 -18.48
C TYR A 217 -3.11 -1.15 -19.59
N PHE A 218 -3.81 -0.15 -20.14
CA PHE A 218 -3.34 0.56 -21.32
C PHE A 218 -2.01 1.31 -21.13
N LEU A 219 -1.58 1.69 -19.93
CA LEU A 219 -0.28 2.38 -19.74
C LEU A 219 0.95 1.46 -19.71
N ILE A 220 0.75 0.15 -19.62
CA ILE A 220 1.85 -0.80 -19.43
C ILE A 220 2.73 -0.93 -20.69
N PRO A 221 2.19 -0.96 -21.92
CA PRO A 221 3.01 -0.95 -23.13
C PRO A 221 3.95 0.26 -23.22
N GLU A 222 3.49 1.48 -22.91
CA GLU A 222 4.33 2.69 -22.95
C GLU A 222 5.40 2.66 -21.87
N VAL A 223 5.05 2.26 -20.65
CA VAL A 223 6.02 2.10 -19.55
C VAL A 223 7.08 1.05 -19.89
N SER A 224 6.67 -0.09 -20.46
CA SER A 224 7.60 -1.15 -20.84
C SER A 224 8.56 -0.68 -21.94
N ARG A 225 8.05 0.05 -22.94
CA ARG A 225 8.88 0.66 -23.97
C ARG A 225 9.84 1.69 -23.37
N ALA A 226 9.39 2.52 -22.45
CA ALA A 226 10.22 3.51 -21.78
C ALA A 226 11.34 2.85 -20.95
N PHE A 227 11.07 1.73 -20.25
CA PHE A 227 12.11 0.93 -19.61
C PHE A 227 13.16 0.43 -20.62
N GLN A 228 12.72 -0.12 -21.75
CA GLN A 228 13.64 -0.58 -22.82
C GLN A 228 14.48 0.57 -23.40
N GLN A 229 13.87 1.73 -23.66
CA GLN A 229 14.57 2.92 -24.16
C GLN A 229 15.59 3.48 -23.17
N LEU A 230 15.37 3.29 -21.86
CA LEU A 230 16.34 3.61 -20.81
C LEU A 230 17.44 2.55 -20.63
N GLY A 231 17.43 1.48 -21.44
CA GLY A 231 18.40 0.39 -21.38
C GLY A 231 18.11 -0.67 -20.32
N HIS A 232 16.90 -0.67 -19.74
CA HIS A 232 16.45 -1.68 -18.79
C HIS A 232 15.78 -2.87 -19.50
N GLU A 233 15.60 -3.98 -18.78
CA GLU A 233 15.01 -5.22 -19.29
C GLU A 233 13.69 -5.52 -18.59
N PRO A 234 12.55 -5.03 -19.13
CA PRO A 234 11.24 -5.36 -18.60
C PRO A 234 10.82 -6.77 -19.05
N ARG A 235 10.26 -7.55 -18.13
CA ARG A 235 9.53 -8.79 -18.42
C ARG A 235 8.08 -8.62 -17.95
N LEU A 236 7.14 -8.77 -18.88
CA LEU A 236 5.72 -8.68 -18.60
C LEU A 236 5.18 -9.97 -18.00
N ILE A 237 4.38 -9.85 -16.95
CA ILE A 237 3.46 -10.87 -16.47
C ILE A 237 2.06 -10.42 -16.84
N LEU A 238 1.48 -11.06 -17.86
CA LEU A 238 0.14 -10.76 -18.35
C LEU A 238 -0.91 -11.58 -17.58
N PHE A 239 -2.05 -10.97 -17.30
CA PHE A 239 -3.25 -11.66 -16.81
C PHE A 239 -4.52 -10.84 -17.08
N ASP A 240 -5.67 -11.48 -17.25
CA ASP A 240 -6.97 -10.84 -17.35
C ASP A 240 -7.63 -10.77 -15.97
N LYS A 241 -7.66 -9.57 -15.38
CA LYS A 241 -8.28 -9.31 -14.07
C LYS A 241 -9.78 -9.65 -13.99
N ARG A 242 -10.46 -9.90 -15.12
CA ARG A 242 -11.88 -10.26 -15.17
C ARG A 242 -12.10 -11.76 -15.22
N GLN A 243 -11.07 -12.53 -15.59
CA GLN A 243 -11.19 -13.96 -15.85
C GLN A 243 -10.29 -14.81 -14.93
N GLU A 244 -9.18 -14.26 -14.45
CA GLU A 244 -8.19 -15.02 -13.67
C GLU A 244 -8.35 -14.79 -12.16
N GLU A 245 -8.15 -15.86 -11.39
CA GLU A 245 -8.21 -15.85 -9.93
C GLU A 245 -6.92 -15.28 -9.32
N GLY A 246 -7.04 -14.66 -8.13
CA GLY A 246 -5.92 -13.96 -7.48
C GLY A 246 -4.73 -14.86 -7.12
N GLU A 247 -4.98 -16.12 -6.74
CA GLU A 247 -3.93 -17.07 -6.36
C GLU A 247 -3.07 -17.50 -7.56
N GLU A 248 -3.68 -17.72 -8.73
CA GLU A 248 -2.97 -18.08 -9.96
C GLU A 248 -2.06 -16.94 -10.44
N VAL A 249 -2.56 -15.70 -10.35
CA VAL A 249 -1.79 -14.50 -10.68
C VAL A 249 -0.60 -14.35 -9.73
N LEU A 250 -0.83 -14.52 -8.42
CA LEU A 250 0.23 -14.48 -7.41
C LEU A 250 1.31 -15.53 -7.71
N GLN A 251 0.92 -16.78 -7.98
CA GLN A 251 1.85 -17.85 -8.31
C GLN A 251 2.69 -17.48 -9.54
N ARG A 252 2.08 -16.99 -10.61
CA ARG A 252 2.78 -16.58 -11.84
C ARG A 252 3.77 -15.43 -11.58
N ILE A 253 3.42 -14.49 -10.72
CA ILE A 253 4.33 -13.41 -10.31
C ILE A 253 5.53 -14.00 -9.55
N LEU A 254 5.31 -14.92 -8.60
CA LEU A 254 6.38 -15.54 -7.82
C LEU A 254 7.30 -16.42 -8.67
N GLU A 255 6.75 -17.21 -9.60
CA GLU A 255 7.51 -17.95 -10.62
C GLU A 255 8.33 -17.00 -11.49
N GLY A 256 7.72 -15.90 -11.93
CA GLY A 256 8.41 -14.82 -12.63
C GLY A 256 9.57 -14.24 -11.82
N VAL A 257 9.41 -14.04 -10.50
CA VAL A 257 10.49 -13.58 -9.62
C VAL A 257 11.61 -14.61 -9.50
N ALA A 258 11.30 -15.89 -9.41
CA ALA A 258 12.30 -16.96 -9.33
C ALA A 258 13.10 -17.08 -10.64
N ASP A 259 12.42 -17.25 -11.77
CA ASP A 259 13.02 -17.51 -13.08
C ASP A 259 13.71 -16.28 -13.66
N PHE A 260 13.09 -15.12 -13.51
CA PHE A 260 13.63 -13.87 -14.05
C PHE A 260 14.58 -13.18 -13.08
N SER A 261 14.62 -13.53 -11.79
CA SER A 261 15.49 -12.87 -10.81
C SER A 261 15.56 -11.32 -10.98
N PRO A 262 14.41 -10.62 -10.92
CA PRO A 262 14.32 -9.19 -11.17
C PRO A 262 15.01 -8.36 -10.08
N ASP A 263 15.46 -7.15 -10.46
CA ASP A 263 15.96 -6.13 -9.54
C ASP A 263 14.82 -5.27 -8.95
N LEU A 264 13.66 -5.23 -9.62
CA LEU A 264 12.49 -4.44 -9.23
C LEU A 264 11.18 -5.07 -9.75
N VAL A 265 10.09 -4.94 -9.00
CA VAL A 265 8.71 -5.19 -9.48
C VAL A 265 8.01 -3.85 -9.76
N PHE A 266 7.28 -3.74 -10.87
CA PHE A 266 6.51 -2.55 -11.23
C PHE A 266 5.05 -2.90 -11.52
N THR A 267 4.12 -2.08 -11.04
CA THR A 267 2.69 -2.18 -11.34
C THR A 267 2.04 -0.79 -11.45
N ILE A 268 0.93 -0.72 -12.18
CA ILE A 268 0.04 0.44 -12.24
C ILE A 268 -1.16 0.19 -11.33
N ASN A 269 -1.54 1.18 -10.52
CA ASN A 269 -2.67 1.11 -9.59
C ASN A 269 -2.63 -0.11 -8.66
N HIS A 270 -1.45 -0.64 -8.32
CA HIS A 270 -1.30 -1.84 -7.49
C HIS A 270 -2.00 -3.09 -8.04
N LEU A 271 -2.29 -3.12 -9.34
CA LEU A 271 -2.99 -4.24 -9.93
C LEU A 271 -2.09 -5.48 -9.96
N GLY A 272 -2.67 -6.64 -9.64
CA GLY A 272 -1.96 -7.90 -9.49
C GLY A 272 -1.33 -8.12 -8.11
N PHE A 273 -1.43 -7.15 -7.19
CA PHE A 273 -1.09 -7.34 -5.79
C PHE A 273 -2.33 -7.83 -5.05
N ASP A 274 -2.17 -8.90 -4.27
CA ASP A 274 -3.25 -9.50 -3.50
C ASP A 274 -3.63 -8.62 -2.30
N ARG A 275 -4.89 -8.73 -1.83
CA ARG A 275 -5.41 -7.87 -0.76
C ARG A 275 -4.88 -8.27 0.61
N GLU A 276 -4.56 -9.55 0.74
CA GLU A 276 -4.05 -10.24 1.92
C GLU A 276 -2.59 -9.86 2.18
N GLY A 277 -1.84 -9.44 1.15
CA GLY A 277 -0.47 -8.95 1.24
C GLY A 277 0.61 -10.04 1.16
N LEU A 278 0.27 -11.23 0.71
CA LEU A 278 1.15 -12.37 0.52
C LEU A 278 2.28 -12.03 -0.47
N LEU A 279 1.97 -11.32 -1.56
CA LEU A 279 2.98 -10.87 -2.51
C LEU A 279 3.97 -9.93 -1.83
N ILE A 280 3.48 -8.88 -1.16
CA ILE A 280 4.35 -7.92 -0.47
C ILE A 280 5.21 -8.61 0.58
N GLU A 281 4.66 -9.58 1.31
CA GLU A 281 5.43 -10.36 2.28
C GLU A 281 6.55 -11.15 1.60
N ALA A 282 6.26 -11.85 0.49
CA ALA A 282 7.26 -12.55 -0.29
C ALA A 282 8.35 -11.60 -0.83
N LEU A 283 7.95 -10.44 -1.37
CA LEU A 283 8.88 -9.41 -1.84
C LEU A 283 9.78 -8.88 -0.73
N ASN A 284 9.24 -8.67 0.48
CA ASN A 284 9.98 -8.23 1.65
C ASN A 284 11.03 -9.26 2.08
N ARG A 285 10.66 -10.55 2.14
CA ARG A 285 11.59 -11.65 2.44
C ARG A 285 12.73 -11.71 1.43
N LEU A 286 12.45 -11.42 0.16
CA LEU A 286 13.46 -11.36 -0.91
C LEU A 286 14.22 -10.02 -0.98
N ARG A 287 13.85 -9.04 -0.14
CA ARG A 287 14.35 -7.65 -0.20
C ARG A 287 14.23 -7.07 -1.62
N LEU A 288 13.16 -7.43 -2.33
CA LEU A 288 12.86 -6.98 -3.68
C LEU A 288 11.97 -5.74 -3.61
N PRO A 289 12.44 -4.55 -4.04
CA PRO A 289 11.60 -3.37 -4.07
C PRO A 289 10.45 -3.53 -5.07
N SER A 290 9.37 -2.82 -4.81
CA SER A 290 8.24 -2.68 -5.73
C SER A 290 7.89 -1.21 -5.94
N ILE A 291 7.43 -0.89 -7.15
CA ILE A 291 6.84 0.40 -7.50
C ILE A 291 5.37 0.17 -7.84
N SER A 292 4.51 0.98 -7.23
CA SER A 292 3.11 1.10 -7.60
C SER A 292 2.82 2.53 -8.02
N TRP A 293 2.66 2.77 -9.32
CA TRP A 293 2.28 4.08 -9.83
C TRP A 293 0.77 4.16 -10.01
N TYR A 294 0.12 4.96 -9.18
CA TYR A 294 -1.28 5.25 -9.29
C TYR A 294 -1.52 6.35 -10.32
N VAL A 295 -2.44 6.06 -11.22
CA VAL A 295 -3.03 6.97 -12.21
C VAL A 295 -4.56 7.04 -12.05
N ASP A 296 -5.08 6.37 -11.01
CA ASP A 296 -6.46 6.36 -10.56
C ASP A 296 -6.51 6.21 -9.01
N SER A 297 -7.65 6.54 -8.40
CA SER A 297 -7.79 6.78 -6.95
C SER A 297 -7.19 5.65 -6.10
N PRO A 298 -6.13 5.94 -5.30
CA PRO A 298 -5.50 4.92 -4.46
C PRO A 298 -6.48 4.40 -3.41
N ALA A 299 -7.42 5.25 -2.96
CA ALA A 299 -8.43 4.90 -1.97
C ALA A 299 -9.31 3.72 -2.40
N ILE A 300 -9.59 3.55 -3.70
CA ILE A 300 -10.42 2.43 -4.19
C ILE A 300 -9.73 1.08 -3.94
N ILE A 301 -8.39 1.07 -3.97
CA ILE A 301 -7.59 -0.16 -3.96
C ILE A 301 -6.96 -0.37 -2.59
N LEU A 302 -6.29 0.65 -2.04
CA LEU A 302 -5.56 0.57 -0.78
C LEU A 302 -6.48 0.47 0.45
N ASN A 303 -7.69 1.02 0.40
CA ASN A 303 -8.62 0.90 1.53
C ASN A 303 -9.09 -0.55 1.74
N LEU A 304 -8.97 -1.40 0.72
CA LEU A 304 -9.27 -2.83 0.78
C LEU A 304 -8.01 -3.68 1.02
N TYR A 305 -6.82 -3.06 1.08
CA TYR A 305 -5.55 -3.75 1.23
C TYR A 305 -5.20 -3.90 2.72
N ALA A 306 -5.34 -5.13 3.21
CA ALA A 306 -5.06 -5.51 4.60
C ALA A 306 -3.59 -5.94 4.82
N GLY A 307 -2.83 -6.10 3.74
CA GLY A 307 -1.46 -6.58 3.80
C GLY A 307 -0.46 -5.66 4.50
N PRO A 308 0.72 -6.20 4.87
CA PRO A 308 1.75 -5.46 5.58
C PRO A 308 2.23 -4.27 4.75
N LYS A 309 2.62 -3.19 5.44
CA LYS A 309 3.22 -2.01 4.82
C LYS A 309 4.73 -2.22 4.78
N SER A 310 5.35 -1.86 3.66
CA SER A 310 6.76 -2.12 3.41
C SER A 310 7.49 -0.84 3.04
N ASP A 311 8.65 -0.62 3.68
CA ASP A 311 9.60 0.44 3.31
C ASP A 311 10.28 0.19 1.95
N LEU A 312 10.05 -1.00 1.35
CA LEU A 312 10.49 -1.36 0.00
C LEU A 312 9.35 -1.24 -1.02
N SER A 313 8.15 -0.77 -0.62
CA SER A 313 7.02 -0.51 -1.50
C SER A 313 6.91 0.99 -1.77
N TYR A 314 7.25 1.40 -2.99
CA TYR A 314 7.28 2.79 -3.42
C TYR A 314 5.97 3.13 -4.13
N ILE A 315 5.20 4.02 -3.52
CA ILE A 315 3.94 4.48 -4.07
C ILE A 315 4.12 5.85 -4.70
N PHE A 316 3.79 5.94 -5.99
CA PHE A 316 3.72 7.19 -6.70
C PHE A 316 2.25 7.51 -7.00
N VAL A 317 1.78 8.70 -6.64
CA VAL A 317 0.41 9.14 -6.90
C VAL A 317 0.41 10.31 -7.87
N TRP A 318 -0.43 10.26 -8.90
CA TRP A 318 -0.54 11.35 -9.88
C TRP A 318 -1.21 12.61 -9.32
N ASP A 319 -2.10 12.48 -8.33
CA ASP A 319 -2.70 13.62 -7.62
C ASP A 319 -2.05 13.79 -6.24
N PRO A 320 -1.35 14.92 -5.98
CA PRO A 320 -0.63 15.15 -4.73
C PRO A 320 -1.55 15.15 -3.52
N THR A 321 -2.85 15.37 -3.70
CA THR A 321 -3.80 15.42 -2.60
C THR A 321 -4.01 14.07 -1.91
N TYR A 322 -3.62 12.96 -2.54
CA TYR A 322 -3.63 11.62 -1.93
C TYR A 322 -2.42 11.32 -1.04
N VAL A 323 -1.33 12.09 -1.13
CA VAL A 323 -0.10 11.80 -0.37
C VAL A 323 -0.35 11.71 1.14
N PRO A 324 -1.05 12.66 1.79
CA PRO A 324 -1.30 12.57 3.23
C PRO A 324 -2.15 11.35 3.61
N GLU A 325 -3.16 11.03 2.79
CA GLU A 325 -4.05 9.89 3.03
C GLU A 325 -3.30 8.57 2.93
N VAL A 326 -2.54 8.36 1.85
CA VAL A 326 -1.77 7.11 1.67
C VAL A 326 -0.70 6.96 2.76
N LYS A 327 -0.07 8.06 3.19
CA LYS A 327 0.86 8.03 4.34
C LYS A 327 0.17 7.68 5.66
N SER A 328 -1.04 8.20 5.90
CA SER A 328 -1.81 7.88 7.12
C SER A 328 -2.19 6.40 7.21
N GLN A 329 -2.21 5.68 6.07
CA GLN A 329 -2.42 4.23 6.02
C GLN A 329 -1.15 3.42 6.34
N GLY A 330 -0.04 4.08 6.67
CA GLY A 330 1.21 3.44 7.11
C GLY A 330 2.25 3.22 6.00
N PHE A 331 2.03 3.71 4.78
CA PHE A 331 3.05 3.70 3.74
C PHE A 331 4.05 4.84 3.95
N SER A 332 5.33 4.53 4.09
CA SER A 332 6.40 5.51 4.32
C SER A 332 6.89 6.17 3.02
N GLN A 333 7.01 5.38 1.95
CA GLN A 333 7.56 5.78 0.65
C GLN A 333 6.47 6.23 -0.33
N VAL A 334 5.90 7.41 -0.10
CA VAL A 334 4.82 7.98 -0.93
C VAL A 334 5.27 9.29 -1.56
N PHE A 335 5.19 9.36 -2.88
CA PHE A 335 5.65 10.48 -3.71
C PHE A 335 4.59 10.91 -4.72
N THR A 336 4.60 12.19 -5.10
CA THR A 336 3.79 12.67 -6.22
C THR A 336 4.53 12.39 -7.53
N LEU A 337 3.81 11.95 -8.56
CA LEU A 337 4.37 11.80 -9.90
C LEU A 337 3.29 12.00 -10.97
N PRO A 338 3.33 13.12 -11.72
CA PRO A 338 2.34 13.42 -12.75
C PRO A 338 2.29 12.37 -13.87
N LEU A 339 1.20 12.38 -14.65
CA LEU A 339 1.11 11.62 -15.89
C LEU A 339 2.16 12.09 -16.92
N ALA A 340 2.24 11.41 -18.06
CA ALA A 340 3.21 11.65 -19.12
C ALA A 340 2.68 11.13 -20.46
N THR A 341 3.40 11.39 -21.54
CA THR A 341 3.06 10.91 -22.89
C THR A 341 4.12 9.96 -23.46
N ASP A 342 3.72 9.16 -24.44
CA ASP A 342 4.64 8.38 -25.29
C ASP A 342 4.81 9.09 -26.64
N PRO A 343 5.99 9.66 -26.93
CA PRO A 343 6.23 10.37 -28.18
C PRO A 343 6.26 9.45 -29.41
N ASP A 344 6.33 8.13 -29.25
CA ASP A 344 6.22 7.18 -30.36
C ASP A 344 4.77 6.95 -30.78
N ILE A 345 3.81 7.27 -29.92
CA ILE A 345 2.36 7.20 -30.20
C ILE A 345 1.85 8.58 -30.61
N PHE A 346 2.12 9.58 -29.77
CA PHE A 346 1.68 10.96 -29.96
C PHE A 346 2.78 11.80 -30.59
N TYR A 347 2.66 11.99 -31.91
CA TYR A 347 3.50 12.87 -32.71
C TYR A 347 2.71 13.45 -33.90
N PRO A 348 3.13 14.60 -34.47
CA PRO A 348 2.48 15.23 -35.61
C PRO A 348 2.46 14.29 -36.80
N ARG A 349 1.26 13.99 -37.29
CA ARG A 349 1.06 13.12 -38.45
C ARG A 349 1.03 13.95 -39.74
N PRO A 350 1.40 13.36 -40.89
CA PRO A 350 1.25 13.99 -42.20
C PRO A 350 -0.17 14.53 -42.42
N ALA A 351 -0.28 15.68 -43.09
CA ALA A 351 -1.57 16.33 -43.32
C ALA A 351 -2.61 15.49 -44.08
N ALA A 352 -2.15 14.51 -44.87
CA ALA A 352 -3.00 13.55 -45.59
C ALA A 352 -3.74 12.62 -44.63
N ASP A 353 -3.08 12.13 -43.58
CA ASP A 353 -3.64 11.21 -42.59
C ASP A 353 -4.66 11.90 -41.68
N LEU A 354 -4.51 13.21 -41.49
CA LEU A 354 -5.39 14.04 -40.66
C LEU A 354 -6.71 14.40 -41.33
N GLY A 355 -6.79 14.29 -42.66
CA GLY A 355 -7.94 14.76 -43.47
C GLY A 355 -9.31 14.32 -42.95
N PRO A 356 -9.53 13.01 -42.71
CA PRO A 356 -10.81 12.49 -42.20
C PRO A 356 -11.24 13.02 -40.83
N TRP A 357 -10.28 13.50 -40.02
CA TRP A 357 -10.48 13.87 -38.63
C TRP A 357 -10.57 15.38 -38.39
N ARG A 358 -10.44 16.20 -39.45
CA ARG A 358 -10.38 17.66 -39.32
C ARG A 358 -11.67 18.23 -38.72
N THR A 359 -11.51 18.91 -37.59
CA THR A 359 -12.60 19.66 -36.95
C THR A 359 -12.08 20.91 -36.27
N ARG A 360 -12.95 21.92 -36.10
CA ARG A 360 -12.59 23.19 -35.48
C ARG A 360 -12.46 23.08 -33.97
N VAL A 361 -13.39 22.37 -33.34
CA VAL A 361 -13.44 22.18 -31.90
C VAL A 361 -13.86 20.74 -31.66
N ALA A 362 -13.09 20.01 -30.86
CA ALA A 362 -13.45 18.66 -30.46
C ALA A 362 -13.43 18.52 -28.94
N PHE A 363 -14.33 17.69 -28.42
CA PHE A 363 -14.23 17.14 -27.08
C PHE A 363 -14.23 15.61 -27.20
N VAL A 364 -13.30 14.96 -26.51
CA VAL A 364 -13.25 13.50 -26.41
C VAL A 364 -13.48 13.14 -24.96
N GLY A 365 -14.48 12.33 -24.64
CA GLY A 365 -14.69 11.86 -23.27
C GLY A 365 -16.04 11.18 -23.06
N ASN A 366 -16.12 10.33 -22.04
CA ASN A 366 -17.35 9.67 -21.65
C ASN A 366 -18.34 10.66 -20.99
N SER A 367 -19.61 10.53 -21.31
CA SER A 367 -20.75 11.29 -20.80
C SER A 367 -21.01 11.04 -19.32
N MET A 368 -20.53 9.90 -18.80
CA MET A 368 -20.78 9.36 -17.47
C MET A 368 -22.24 8.93 -17.20
N ILE A 369 -23.13 8.93 -18.21
CA ILE A 369 -24.53 8.46 -18.05
C ILE A 369 -24.57 7.00 -17.60
N HIS A 370 -24.01 6.09 -18.41
CA HIS A 370 -24.05 4.66 -18.12
C HIS A 370 -23.24 4.27 -16.87
N PRO A 371 -22.02 4.81 -16.64
CA PRO A 371 -21.30 4.57 -15.38
C PRO A 371 -22.08 4.97 -14.13
N VAL A 372 -22.74 6.13 -14.13
CA VAL A 372 -23.57 6.60 -13.01
C VAL A 372 -24.78 5.69 -12.82
N ALA A 373 -25.48 5.34 -13.90
CA ALA A 373 -26.63 4.43 -13.84
C ALA A 373 -26.24 3.06 -13.23
N LYS A 374 -25.11 2.50 -13.65
CA LYS A 374 -24.60 1.22 -13.13
C LYS A 374 -24.26 1.25 -11.63
N LYS A 375 -23.76 2.38 -11.11
CA LYS A 375 -23.59 2.56 -9.67
C LYS A 375 -24.93 2.66 -8.97
N ARG A 376 -25.88 3.38 -9.57
CA ARG A 376 -27.23 3.57 -9.03
C ARG A 376 -28.01 2.26 -8.88
N GLU A 377 -27.88 1.33 -9.82
CA GLU A 377 -28.50 0.00 -9.79
C GLU A 377 -28.11 -0.84 -8.55
N ARG A 378 -26.96 -0.55 -7.94
CA ARG A 378 -26.43 -1.27 -6.77
C ARG A 378 -26.77 -0.60 -5.44
N LEU A 379 -27.50 0.51 -5.48
CA LEU A 379 -27.90 1.30 -4.33
C LEU A 379 -29.41 1.17 -4.10
N PRO A 380 -29.90 1.51 -2.89
CA PRO A 380 -31.33 1.60 -2.65
C PRO A 380 -32.03 2.52 -3.66
N SER A 381 -33.25 2.15 -4.05
CA SER A 381 -34.07 2.87 -5.03
C SER A 381 -35.29 3.56 -4.43
N SER A 382 -35.40 3.63 -3.09
CA SER A 382 -36.52 4.31 -2.44
C SER A 382 -36.48 5.82 -2.71
N PRO A 383 -37.63 6.49 -2.91
CA PRO A 383 -37.68 7.93 -3.19
C PRO A 383 -36.86 8.78 -2.22
N GLU A 384 -36.85 8.44 -0.93
CA GLU A 384 -36.10 9.12 0.12
C GLU A 384 -34.59 8.97 -0.06
N PHE A 385 -34.13 7.80 -0.51
CA PHE A 385 -32.71 7.60 -0.81
C PHE A 385 -32.31 8.31 -2.11
N LEU A 386 -33.24 8.41 -3.08
CA LEU A 386 -32.98 9.16 -4.31
C LEU A 386 -32.78 10.65 -4.00
N ASP A 387 -33.65 11.22 -3.16
CA ASP A 387 -33.56 12.60 -2.69
C ASP A 387 -32.27 12.85 -1.91
N LEU A 388 -31.91 11.93 -1.01
CA LEU A 388 -30.64 11.99 -0.27
C LEU A 388 -29.42 12.01 -1.21
N CYS A 389 -29.40 11.18 -2.26
CA CYS A 389 -28.33 11.22 -3.25
C CYS A 389 -28.28 12.56 -3.98
N GLN A 390 -29.42 13.15 -4.31
CA GLN A 390 -29.47 14.47 -4.94
C GLN A 390 -28.91 15.56 -4.00
N GLN A 391 -29.30 15.55 -2.73
CA GLN A 391 -28.76 16.47 -1.73
C GLN A 391 -27.23 16.34 -1.57
N LEU A 392 -26.71 15.10 -1.61
CA LEU A 392 -25.27 14.84 -1.57
C LEU A 392 -24.54 15.28 -2.84
N LEU A 393 -25.18 15.15 -4.00
CA LEU A 393 -24.65 15.64 -5.27
C LEU A 393 -24.56 17.17 -5.27
N ASP A 394 -25.64 17.85 -4.88
CA ASP A 394 -25.67 19.31 -4.77
C ASP A 394 -24.61 19.80 -3.77
N ALA A 395 -24.46 19.06 -2.66
CA ALA A 395 -23.43 19.33 -1.66
C ALA A 395 -22.01 19.22 -2.20
N TYR A 396 -21.75 18.15 -2.94
CA TYR A 396 -20.46 17.91 -3.56
C TYR A 396 -20.16 18.94 -4.64
N GLN A 397 -21.16 19.36 -5.43
CA GLN A 397 -21.00 20.40 -6.44
C GLN A 397 -20.71 21.77 -5.81
N ALA A 398 -21.31 22.08 -4.65
CA ALA A 398 -21.02 23.30 -3.89
C ALA A 398 -19.65 23.28 -3.22
N GLN A 399 -19.14 22.11 -2.85
CA GLN A 399 -17.80 21.90 -2.29
C GLN A 399 -17.05 20.79 -3.03
N PRO A 400 -16.59 21.03 -4.26
CA PRO A 400 -15.91 20.03 -5.07
C PRO A 400 -14.74 19.37 -4.35
N TYR A 401 -14.51 18.09 -4.64
CA TYR A 401 -13.38 17.31 -4.12
C TYR A 401 -13.38 17.08 -2.60
N ARG A 402 -14.48 17.43 -1.91
CA ARG A 402 -14.68 17.07 -0.50
C ARG A 402 -15.03 15.57 -0.41
N ARG A 403 -14.38 14.85 0.50
CA ARG A 403 -14.70 13.44 0.75
C ARG A 403 -16.15 13.28 1.22
N LEU A 404 -16.79 12.17 0.83
CA LEU A 404 -18.19 11.94 1.14
C LEU A 404 -18.45 11.88 2.66
N ASP A 405 -17.55 11.27 3.43
CA ASP A 405 -17.69 11.15 4.89
C ASP A 405 -17.68 12.51 5.61
N LEU A 406 -16.85 13.44 5.14
CA LEU A 406 -16.81 14.81 5.64
C LEU A 406 -18.08 15.58 5.25
N LEU A 407 -18.54 15.43 4.00
CA LEU A 407 -19.80 16.03 3.56
C LEU A 407 -21.00 15.54 4.37
N LEU A 408 -21.06 14.23 4.65
CA LEU A 408 -22.09 13.63 5.49
C LEU A 408 -22.02 14.15 6.93
N ALA A 409 -20.82 14.31 7.49
CA ALA A 409 -20.64 14.85 8.84
C ALA A 409 -21.08 16.33 8.92
N GLU A 410 -20.65 17.17 7.98
CA GLU A 410 -20.98 18.60 7.91
C GLU A 410 -22.49 18.85 7.77
N ARG A 411 -23.20 17.93 7.12
CA ARG A 411 -24.66 18.01 6.93
C ARG A 411 -25.47 17.29 8.01
N GLY A 412 -24.82 16.70 9.01
CA GLY A 412 -25.51 15.92 10.06
C GLY A 412 -26.16 14.63 9.54
N LEU A 413 -25.72 14.14 8.38
CA LEU A 413 -26.26 12.95 7.69
C LEU A 413 -25.50 11.67 8.02
N LYS A 414 -24.38 11.75 8.74
CA LYS A 414 -23.55 10.59 9.10
C LYS A 414 -24.34 9.50 9.86
N GLU A 415 -25.26 9.93 10.73
CA GLU A 415 -26.09 9.04 11.54
C GLU A 415 -27.43 8.71 10.86
N HIS A 416 -27.66 9.18 9.63
CA HIS A 416 -28.92 8.97 8.91
C HIS A 416 -29.16 7.47 8.69
N PRO A 417 -30.37 6.93 8.97
CA PRO A 417 -30.64 5.49 8.90
C PRO A 417 -30.27 4.86 7.55
N LEU A 418 -30.61 5.55 6.45
CA LEU A 418 -30.31 5.08 5.10
C LEU A 418 -28.81 5.07 4.76
N ILE A 419 -27.98 5.85 5.47
CA ILE A 419 -26.52 5.84 5.32
C ILE A 419 -25.91 4.73 6.19
N ARG A 420 -26.35 4.60 7.44
CA ARG A 420 -25.84 3.58 8.38
C ARG A 420 -26.13 2.14 7.94
N GLN A 421 -27.20 1.94 7.19
CA GLN A 421 -27.60 0.63 6.67
C GLN A 421 -26.81 0.20 5.42
N LEU A 422 -26.01 1.10 4.83
CA LEU A 422 -25.18 0.74 3.68
C LEU A 422 -24.04 -0.19 4.10
N THR A 423 -23.84 -1.24 3.32
CA THR A 423 -22.60 -2.03 3.39
C THR A 423 -21.42 -1.17 2.93
N THR A 424 -20.20 -1.57 3.29
CA THR A 424 -18.98 -0.88 2.81
C THR A 424 -18.95 -0.77 1.29
N ALA A 425 -19.33 -1.83 0.57
CA ALA A 425 -19.40 -1.83 -0.89
C ALA A 425 -20.44 -0.83 -1.43
N ALA A 426 -21.63 -0.78 -0.83
CA ALA A 426 -22.67 0.17 -1.22
C ALA A 426 -22.25 1.63 -0.91
N TYR A 427 -21.54 1.87 0.20
CA TYR A 427 -20.99 3.18 0.51
C TYR A 427 -19.96 3.64 -0.55
N THR A 428 -19.05 2.75 -0.96
CA THR A 428 -18.11 3.03 -2.05
C THR A 428 -18.84 3.29 -3.39
N ASP A 429 -19.88 2.53 -3.70
CA ASP A 429 -20.70 2.75 -4.90
C ASP A 429 -21.46 4.09 -4.84
N LEU A 430 -21.91 4.52 -3.66
CA LEU A 430 -22.52 5.83 -3.43
C LEU A 430 -21.50 6.95 -3.68
N GLU A 431 -20.32 6.89 -3.07
CA GLU A 431 -19.27 7.89 -3.25
C GLU A 431 -18.85 8.03 -4.72
N ALA A 432 -18.55 6.91 -5.38
CA ALA A 432 -18.23 6.90 -6.81
C ALA A 432 -19.39 7.47 -7.66
N GLY A 433 -20.63 7.09 -7.34
CA GLY A 433 -21.82 7.57 -8.02
C GLY A 433 -21.99 9.10 -7.94
N ILE A 434 -21.76 9.70 -6.77
CA ILE A 434 -21.83 11.15 -6.56
C ILE A 434 -20.73 11.87 -7.36
N ILE A 435 -19.49 11.41 -7.29
CA ILE A 435 -18.35 12.03 -8.01
C ILE A 435 -18.54 11.95 -9.53
N TRP A 436 -19.04 10.81 -10.02
CA TRP A 436 -19.29 10.61 -11.45
C TRP A 436 -20.50 11.39 -11.95
N ALA A 437 -21.55 11.54 -11.15
CA ALA A 437 -22.66 12.42 -11.46
C ALA A 437 -22.22 13.89 -11.50
N ALA A 438 -21.40 14.34 -10.54
CA ALA A 438 -20.80 15.67 -10.59
C ALA A 438 -19.93 15.88 -11.83
N THR A 439 -19.16 14.85 -12.23
CA THR A 439 -18.38 14.87 -13.48
C THR A 439 -19.26 15.00 -14.73
N ARG A 440 -20.36 14.25 -14.80
CA ARG A 440 -21.35 14.35 -15.89
C ARG A 440 -21.85 15.78 -16.02
N ASP A 441 -22.35 16.34 -14.92
CA ASP A 441 -23.02 17.65 -14.91
C ASP A 441 -22.02 18.78 -15.25
N TYR A 442 -20.80 18.71 -14.71
CA TYR A 442 -19.73 19.64 -15.05
C TYR A 442 -19.34 19.58 -16.53
N ARG A 443 -19.11 18.36 -17.06
CA ARG A 443 -18.79 18.18 -18.48
C ARG A 443 -19.90 18.66 -19.39
N LEU A 444 -21.15 18.33 -19.06
CA LEU A 444 -22.31 18.79 -19.82
C LEU A 444 -22.38 20.31 -19.87
N SER A 445 -22.22 20.97 -18.72
CA SER A 445 -22.19 22.44 -18.61
C SER A 445 -21.09 23.05 -19.48
N CYS A 446 -19.89 22.46 -19.51
CA CYS A 446 -18.79 22.92 -20.34
C CYS A 446 -19.06 22.70 -21.84
N VAL A 447 -19.48 21.49 -22.22
CA VAL A 447 -19.75 21.11 -23.62
C VAL A 447 -20.90 21.93 -24.20
N GLN A 448 -21.95 22.20 -23.42
CA GLN A 448 -23.07 23.06 -23.86
C GLN A 448 -22.62 24.46 -24.30
N ARG A 449 -21.62 25.03 -23.62
CA ARG A 449 -21.04 26.35 -23.98
C ARG A 449 -20.25 26.34 -25.29
N LEU A 450 -19.90 25.16 -25.80
CA LEU A 450 -19.27 25.02 -27.12
C LEU A 450 -20.27 25.06 -28.28
N ALA A 451 -21.59 24.96 -28.02
CA ALA A 451 -22.62 24.86 -29.08
C ALA A 451 -22.48 25.89 -30.22
N PRO A 452 -22.16 27.19 -29.99
CA PRO A 452 -21.99 28.17 -31.06
C PRO A 452 -20.90 27.81 -32.08
N PHE A 453 -19.96 26.93 -31.71
CA PHE A 453 -18.81 26.54 -32.53
C PHE A 453 -19.02 25.19 -33.25
N LYS A 454 -20.21 24.57 -33.10
CA LYS A 454 -20.57 23.26 -33.69
C LYS A 454 -19.49 22.20 -33.42
N PRO A 455 -19.18 21.90 -32.15
CA PRO A 455 -18.08 21.01 -31.81
C PRO A 455 -18.37 19.58 -32.26
N THR A 456 -17.31 18.80 -32.45
CA THR A 456 -17.40 17.34 -32.58
C THR A 456 -17.17 16.69 -31.23
N ILE A 457 -18.09 15.84 -30.80
CA ILE A 457 -18.05 15.14 -29.51
C ILE A 457 -17.78 13.66 -29.79
N TYR A 458 -16.65 13.15 -29.33
CA TYR A 458 -16.30 11.73 -29.40
C TYR A 458 -16.54 11.09 -28.03
N GLY A 459 -17.45 10.13 -27.94
CA GLY A 459 -17.79 9.49 -26.68
C GLY A 459 -18.91 8.46 -26.80
N ASP A 460 -19.37 7.99 -25.65
CA ASP A 460 -20.45 7.01 -25.54
C ASP A 460 -21.82 7.59 -25.95
N ASN A 461 -22.80 6.70 -26.17
CA ASN A 461 -24.14 7.06 -26.62
C ASN A 461 -24.91 7.95 -25.62
N GLY A 462 -24.52 8.00 -24.35
CA GLY A 462 -25.11 8.90 -23.36
C GLY A 462 -25.03 10.38 -23.75
N TRP A 463 -24.08 10.78 -24.61
CA TRP A 463 -24.07 12.13 -25.16
C TRP A 463 -25.29 12.46 -26.01
N ARG A 464 -25.90 11.47 -26.70
CA ARG A 464 -27.12 11.67 -27.48
C ARG A 464 -28.34 11.92 -26.58
N GLU A 465 -28.34 11.36 -25.37
CA GLU A 465 -29.39 11.60 -24.38
C GLU A 465 -29.28 13.01 -23.78
N LEU A 466 -28.04 13.48 -23.60
CA LEU A 466 -27.75 14.78 -22.98
C LEU A 466 -27.78 15.97 -23.95
N LEU A 467 -27.47 15.74 -25.22
CA LEU A 467 -27.26 16.78 -26.22
C LEU A 467 -28.23 16.60 -27.39
N GLY A 468 -28.85 17.70 -27.83
CA GLY A 468 -29.67 17.74 -29.05
C GLY A 468 -28.86 17.91 -30.33
N ASP A 469 -29.55 18.20 -31.43
CA ASP A 469 -28.99 18.22 -32.80
C ASP A 469 -27.91 19.29 -33.08
N SER A 470 -27.64 20.18 -32.13
CA SER A 470 -26.60 21.23 -32.25
C SER A 470 -25.16 20.70 -32.20
N PHE A 471 -24.97 19.41 -31.90
CA PHE A 471 -23.67 18.77 -31.70
C PHE A 471 -23.40 17.69 -32.74
N ARG A 472 -22.15 17.59 -33.22
CA ARG A 472 -21.73 16.45 -34.05
C ARG A 472 -21.26 15.33 -33.14
N LEU A 473 -22.08 14.30 -32.97
CA LEU A 473 -21.76 13.16 -32.10
C LEU A 473 -21.08 12.05 -32.90
N HIS A 474 -19.95 11.57 -32.40
CA HIS A 474 -19.20 10.42 -32.89
C HIS A 474 -19.03 9.40 -31.76
N PRO A 475 -18.94 8.10 -32.09
CA PRO A 475 -18.73 7.06 -31.09
C PRO A 475 -17.38 7.20 -30.39
N GLU A 476 -17.17 6.38 -29.36
CA GLU A 476 -15.88 6.23 -28.69
C GLU A 476 -14.79 5.84 -29.71
N VAL A 477 -13.58 6.35 -29.46
CA VAL A 477 -12.43 6.23 -30.36
C VAL A 477 -11.28 5.52 -29.66
N ASN A 478 -10.43 4.86 -30.45
CA ASN A 478 -9.27 4.13 -29.96
C ASN A 478 -8.17 5.10 -29.47
N TYR A 479 -7.61 4.81 -28.30
CA TYR A 479 -6.57 5.64 -27.70
C TYR A 479 -5.28 5.72 -28.53
N TYR A 480 -4.86 4.62 -29.15
CA TYR A 480 -3.60 4.51 -29.88
C TYR A 480 -3.72 4.89 -31.34
N ASP A 481 -4.82 4.49 -31.98
CA ASP A 481 -4.96 4.61 -33.43
C ASP A 481 -5.63 5.93 -33.83
N ASP A 482 -6.67 6.35 -33.09
CA ASP A 482 -7.50 7.48 -33.48
C ASP A 482 -7.08 8.79 -32.79
N LEU A 483 -6.78 8.77 -31.49
CA LEU A 483 -6.49 10.01 -30.74
C LEU A 483 -5.27 10.79 -31.27
N PRO A 484 -4.14 10.17 -31.66
CA PRO A 484 -3.03 10.93 -32.22
C PRO A 484 -3.43 11.70 -33.49
N LEU A 485 -4.32 11.12 -34.31
CA LEU A 485 -4.85 11.75 -35.51
C LEU A 485 -5.84 12.87 -35.15
N ILE A 486 -6.80 12.60 -34.27
CA ILE A 486 -7.81 13.58 -33.85
C ILE A 486 -7.14 14.80 -33.20
N TYR A 487 -6.20 14.58 -32.29
CA TYR A 487 -5.51 15.66 -31.58
C TYR A 487 -4.72 16.56 -32.52
N GLY A 488 -4.04 15.99 -33.52
CA GLY A 488 -3.32 16.75 -34.55
C GLY A 488 -4.23 17.40 -35.61
N ALA A 489 -5.41 16.82 -35.87
CA ALA A 489 -6.35 17.32 -36.87
C ALA A 489 -7.30 18.42 -36.34
N THR A 490 -7.43 18.53 -35.03
CA THR A 490 -8.38 19.43 -34.36
C THR A 490 -7.77 20.81 -34.08
N THR A 491 -8.46 21.88 -34.48
CA THR A 491 -7.96 23.25 -34.24
C THR A 491 -7.93 23.64 -32.75
N ILE A 492 -8.95 23.25 -31.97
CA ILE A 492 -8.98 23.38 -30.50
C ILE A 492 -9.46 22.06 -29.90
N ASN A 493 -8.56 21.36 -29.22
CA ASN A 493 -8.91 20.21 -28.39
C ASN A 493 -9.40 20.73 -27.05
N PHE A 494 -10.70 20.62 -26.80
CA PHE A 494 -11.30 21.02 -25.54
C PHE A 494 -11.21 19.88 -24.52
N ASN A 495 -10.78 20.20 -23.30
CA ASN A 495 -10.73 19.27 -22.18
C ASN A 495 -11.54 19.81 -21.00
N ALA A 496 -12.23 18.88 -20.32
CA ALA A 496 -12.87 19.11 -19.03
C ALA A 496 -12.54 17.92 -18.11
N THR A 497 -11.69 18.18 -17.12
CA THR A 497 -11.15 17.17 -16.21
C THR A 497 -12.25 16.60 -15.32
N SER A 498 -12.15 15.31 -14.97
CA SER A 498 -13.11 14.67 -14.08
C SER A 498 -13.06 15.29 -12.69
N MET A 499 -14.22 15.37 -12.03
CA MET A 499 -14.33 15.85 -10.66
C MET A 499 -13.67 14.91 -9.63
N GLN A 500 -13.21 13.72 -10.05
CA GLN A 500 -12.37 12.87 -9.20
C GLN A 500 -10.93 13.40 -9.03
N MET A 501 -10.47 14.27 -9.95
CA MET A 501 -9.10 14.78 -9.96
C MET A 501 -9.08 16.17 -9.33
N LYS A 502 -8.63 16.25 -8.08
CA LYS A 502 -8.69 17.46 -7.27
C LYS A 502 -7.68 18.49 -7.73
N ALA A 503 -6.40 18.11 -7.74
CA ALA A 503 -5.29 18.98 -8.11
C ALA A 503 -4.61 18.53 -9.40
N ALA A 504 -4.73 17.25 -9.78
CA ALA A 504 -4.06 16.69 -10.93
C ALA A 504 -4.68 17.09 -12.29
N VAL A 505 -3.83 17.06 -13.32
CA VAL A 505 -4.22 17.15 -14.73
C VAL A 505 -4.39 15.76 -15.34
N ASN A 506 -5.27 15.65 -16.34
CA ASN A 506 -5.46 14.39 -17.07
C ASN A 506 -4.49 14.24 -18.25
N GLN A 507 -4.51 13.05 -18.84
CA GLN A 507 -3.63 12.62 -19.93
C GLN A 507 -3.56 13.60 -21.13
N ARG A 508 -4.64 14.33 -21.44
CA ARG A 508 -4.70 15.27 -22.60
C ARG A 508 -3.72 16.43 -22.48
N VAL A 509 -3.34 16.80 -21.25
CA VAL A 509 -2.33 17.85 -21.01
C VAL A 509 -0.96 17.48 -21.59
N PHE A 510 -0.69 16.19 -21.74
CA PHE A 510 0.57 15.70 -22.30
C PHE A 510 0.41 15.27 -23.77
N ASP A 511 -0.63 14.49 -24.07
CA ASP A 511 -0.80 13.89 -25.40
C ASP A 511 -1.16 14.90 -26.49
N VAL A 512 -1.99 15.90 -26.18
CA VAL A 512 -2.42 16.89 -27.18
C VAL A 512 -1.21 17.70 -27.69
N PRO A 513 -0.39 18.33 -26.82
CA PRO A 513 0.85 18.98 -27.27
C PRO A 513 1.82 18.02 -27.98
N ALA A 514 1.94 16.77 -27.49
CA ALA A 514 2.80 15.76 -28.11
C ALA A 514 2.31 15.30 -29.49
N ALA A 515 1.02 15.38 -29.79
CA ALA A 515 0.47 15.21 -31.15
C ALA A 515 0.59 16.47 -32.02
N GLY A 516 1.02 17.61 -31.45
CA GLY A 516 1.07 18.91 -32.14
C GLY A 516 -0.27 19.64 -32.19
N GLY A 517 -1.20 19.27 -31.31
CA GLY A 517 -2.51 19.90 -31.17
C GLY A 517 -2.51 21.04 -30.16
N PHE A 518 -3.48 21.95 -30.30
CA PHE A 518 -3.76 22.99 -29.32
C PHE A 518 -4.75 22.48 -28.27
N LEU A 519 -4.45 22.70 -26.99
CA LEU A 519 -5.29 22.31 -25.86
C LEU A 519 -5.89 23.53 -25.16
N LEU A 520 -7.20 23.48 -24.92
CA LEU A 520 -7.92 24.36 -24.00
C LEU A 520 -8.51 23.50 -22.88
N THR A 521 -8.11 23.72 -21.63
CA THR A 521 -8.46 22.86 -20.49
C THR A 521 -9.00 23.65 -19.30
N ASP A 522 -9.62 23.00 -18.33
CA ASP A 522 -9.86 23.60 -17.01
C ASP A 522 -8.54 23.76 -16.24
N PHE A 523 -8.45 24.81 -15.41
CA PHE A 523 -7.29 25.04 -14.54
C PHE A 523 -7.27 24.02 -13.40
N LYS A 524 -6.07 23.49 -13.13
CA LYS A 524 -5.73 22.61 -12.02
C LYS A 524 -4.40 23.06 -11.43
N GLU A 525 -4.19 22.88 -10.13
CA GLU A 525 -2.93 23.29 -9.48
C GLU A 525 -1.71 22.64 -10.14
N GLN A 526 -1.79 21.33 -10.45
CA GLN A 526 -0.73 20.61 -11.15
C GLN A 526 -0.48 21.12 -12.57
N LEU A 527 -1.43 21.81 -13.21
CA LEU A 527 -1.22 22.36 -14.55
C LEU A 527 -0.03 23.31 -14.53
N ALA A 528 0.05 24.21 -13.54
CA ALA A 528 1.14 25.16 -13.40
C ALA A 528 2.50 24.52 -13.04
N GLU A 529 2.50 23.27 -12.59
CA GLU A 529 3.72 22.50 -12.31
C GLU A 529 4.29 21.85 -13.59
N VAL A 530 3.43 21.53 -14.56
CA VAL A 530 3.82 20.83 -15.79
C VAL A 530 3.87 21.72 -17.03
N LEU A 531 3.05 22.78 -17.08
CA LEU A 531 3.02 23.74 -18.19
C LEU A 531 2.69 25.15 -17.67
N GLU A 532 3.40 26.16 -18.14
CA GLU A 532 3.13 27.56 -17.74
C GLU A 532 1.79 28.08 -18.34
N PRO A 533 0.76 28.38 -17.53
CA PRO A 533 -0.51 28.91 -18.04
C PRO A 533 -0.33 30.24 -18.75
N GLY A 534 -0.99 30.39 -19.91
CA GLY A 534 -0.90 31.58 -20.77
C GLY A 534 0.30 31.60 -21.72
N LYS A 535 1.29 30.69 -21.55
CA LYS A 535 2.45 30.57 -22.45
C LYS A 535 2.59 29.19 -23.09
N GLU A 536 2.34 28.14 -22.31
CA GLU A 536 2.47 26.74 -22.69
C GLU A 536 1.15 25.97 -22.55
N SER A 537 0.15 26.57 -21.91
CA SER A 537 -1.20 26.02 -21.86
C SER A 537 -2.22 27.16 -21.86
N VAL A 538 -3.45 26.84 -22.28
CA VAL A 538 -4.60 27.75 -22.12
C VAL A 538 -5.61 27.07 -21.24
N CYS A 539 -6.02 27.77 -20.18
CA CYS A 539 -7.02 27.27 -19.27
C CYS A 539 -8.15 28.25 -19.00
N TYR A 540 -9.31 27.71 -18.64
CA TYR A 540 -10.42 28.45 -18.04
C TYR A 540 -10.52 28.11 -16.55
N HIS A 541 -10.94 29.07 -15.74
CA HIS A 541 -11.23 28.88 -14.32
C HIS A 541 -12.72 28.63 -14.10
N HIS A 542 -13.55 29.26 -14.93
CA HIS A 542 -14.99 29.16 -14.90
C HIS A 542 -15.55 28.77 -16.28
N PRO A 543 -16.56 27.91 -16.35
CA PRO A 543 -17.16 27.51 -17.62
C PRO A 543 -17.60 28.72 -18.47
N GLU A 544 -18.00 29.83 -17.86
CA GLU A 544 -18.42 31.08 -18.51
C GLU A 544 -17.35 31.67 -19.45
N GLU A 545 -16.06 31.38 -19.21
CA GLU A 545 -14.95 31.87 -20.04
C GLU A 545 -14.78 31.09 -21.35
N ILE A 546 -15.35 29.87 -21.41
CA ILE A 546 -15.16 28.94 -22.53
C ILE A 546 -15.51 29.59 -23.89
N PRO A 547 -16.66 30.26 -24.09
CA PRO A 547 -17.01 30.81 -25.39
C PRO A 547 -16.03 31.88 -25.89
N ASP A 548 -15.54 32.73 -24.99
CA ASP A 548 -14.63 33.82 -25.37
C ASP A 548 -13.22 33.29 -25.66
N LEU A 549 -12.73 32.34 -24.87
CA LEU A 549 -11.45 31.67 -25.14
C LEU A 549 -11.49 30.89 -26.46
N VAL A 550 -12.55 30.13 -26.72
CA VAL A 550 -12.70 29.40 -27.99
C VAL A 550 -12.76 30.36 -29.17
N ARG A 551 -13.54 31.45 -29.08
CA ARG A 551 -13.63 32.45 -30.15
C ARG A 551 -12.28 33.10 -30.42
N PHE A 552 -11.64 33.62 -29.36
CA PHE A 552 -10.32 34.25 -29.46
C PHE A 552 -9.32 33.31 -30.12
N TYR A 553 -9.19 32.10 -29.60
CA TYR A 553 -8.19 31.19 -30.12
C TYR A 553 -8.57 30.67 -31.50
N LEU A 554 -9.82 30.57 -31.93
CA LEU A 554 -10.15 30.25 -33.32
C LEU A 554 -9.67 31.35 -34.30
N ASP A 555 -9.80 32.61 -33.90
CA ASP A 555 -9.50 33.78 -34.74
C ASP A 555 -7.99 34.15 -34.73
N HIS A 556 -7.21 33.61 -33.79
CA HIS A 556 -5.77 33.92 -33.63
C HIS A 556 -4.87 32.68 -33.84
N PRO A 557 -4.67 32.22 -35.09
CA PRO A 557 -3.85 31.04 -35.39
C PRO A 557 -2.38 31.17 -35.00
N GLU A 558 -1.82 32.38 -35.05
CA GLU A 558 -0.44 32.64 -34.60
C GLU A 558 -0.28 32.41 -33.11
N ALA A 559 -1.20 32.94 -32.29
CA ALA A 559 -1.18 32.75 -30.84
C ALA A 559 -1.30 31.26 -30.48
N ARG A 560 -2.19 30.51 -31.15
CA ARG A 560 -2.29 29.06 -30.97
C ARG A 560 -0.98 28.35 -31.29
N ARG A 561 -0.34 28.69 -32.42
CA ARG A 561 0.91 28.04 -32.87
C ARG A 561 2.03 28.21 -31.85
N GLN A 562 2.21 29.42 -31.34
CA GLN A 562 3.24 29.71 -30.33
C GLN A 562 3.04 28.89 -29.06
N ILE A 563 1.79 28.73 -28.61
CA ILE A 563 1.47 27.90 -27.44
C ILE A 563 1.72 26.42 -27.73
N ILE A 564 1.27 25.90 -28.88
CA ILE A 564 1.53 24.51 -29.29
C ILE A 564 3.02 24.19 -29.28
N GLU A 565 3.84 25.04 -29.90
CA GLU A 565 5.28 24.82 -30.03
C GLU A 565 5.98 24.80 -28.66
N ARG A 566 5.64 25.75 -27.77
CA ARG A 566 6.19 25.80 -26.42
C ARG A 566 5.74 24.61 -25.57
N ALA A 567 4.44 24.33 -25.57
CA ALA A 567 3.85 23.19 -24.85
C ALA A 567 4.49 21.86 -25.27
N ARG A 568 4.59 21.64 -26.59
CA ARG A 568 5.22 20.45 -27.15
C ARG A 568 6.68 20.35 -26.71
N THR A 569 7.43 21.45 -26.80
CA THR A 569 8.83 21.48 -26.41
C THR A 569 9.00 21.06 -24.96
N ARG A 570 8.22 21.67 -24.05
CA ARG A 570 8.21 21.34 -22.62
C ARG A 570 7.85 19.86 -22.38
N VAL A 571 6.76 19.38 -22.98
CA VAL A 571 6.31 17.99 -22.83
C VAL A 571 7.38 16.98 -23.28
N LEU A 572 7.98 17.18 -24.45
CA LEU A 572 8.99 16.26 -24.97
C LEU A 572 10.29 16.29 -24.17
N GLN A 573 10.63 17.43 -23.56
CA GLN A 573 11.83 17.61 -22.75
C GLN A 573 11.66 17.10 -21.31
N GLU A 574 10.44 17.05 -20.76
CA GLU A 574 10.26 16.84 -19.32
C GLU A 574 9.12 15.90 -18.92
N HIS A 575 8.21 15.54 -19.84
CA HIS A 575 6.96 14.86 -19.49
C HIS A 575 6.67 13.64 -20.37
N THR A 576 7.70 12.84 -20.62
CA THR A 576 7.59 11.53 -21.26
C THR A 576 7.66 10.42 -20.22
N TYR A 577 7.16 9.22 -20.53
CA TYR A 577 7.27 8.09 -19.59
C TYR A 577 8.74 7.78 -19.23
N ARG A 578 9.71 8.06 -20.10
CA ARG A 578 11.14 7.98 -19.76
C ARG A 578 11.50 8.88 -18.58
N HIS A 579 11.03 10.12 -18.58
CA HIS A 579 11.29 11.06 -17.49
C HIS A 579 10.66 10.59 -16.18
N ARG A 580 9.43 10.05 -16.24
CA ARG A 580 8.75 9.48 -15.06
C ARG A 580 9.51 8.30 -14.47
N LEU A 581 9.96 7.38 -15.32
CA LEU A 581 10.75 6.24 -14.87
C LEU A 581 12.11 6.67 -14.32
N GLN A 582 12.79 7.65 -14.94
CA GLN A 582 14.04 8.21 -14.40
C GLN A 582 13.84 8.81 -13.01
N GLU A 583 12.76 9.57 -12.81
CA GLU A 583 12.42 10.17 -11.51
C GLU A 583 12.14 9.09 -10.46
N MET A 584 11.30 8.10 -10.78
CA MET A 584 11.03 6.97 -9.90
C MET A 584 12.33 6.24 -9.50
N LEU A 585 13.16 5.88 -10.48
CA LEU A 585 14.41 5.17 -10.23
C LEU A 585 15.41 6.03 -9.44
N ALA A 586 15.43 7.35 -9.65
CA ALA A 586 16.24 8.27 -8.87
C ALA A 586 15.79 8.32 -7.39
N VAL A 587 14.49 8.29 -7.13
CA VAL A 587 13.94 8.17 -5.77
C VAL A 587 14.41 6.87 -5.13
N LEU A 588 14.19 5.72 -5.78
CA LEU A 588 14.58 4.40 -5.27
C LEU A 588 16.08 4.31 -4.96
N ARG A 589 16.93 4.90 -5.80
CA ARG A 589 18.39 4.90 -5.62
C ARG A 589 18.88 5.81 -4.48
N ARG A 590 18.06 6.76 -4.03
CA ARG A 590 18.39 7.67 -2.91
C ARG A 590 17.95 7.10 -1.56
N THR A 591 16.89 6.29 -1.55
CA THR A 591 16.26 5.78 -0.33
C THR A 591 16.74 4.37 0.07
N LEU A 592 17.48 3.68 -0.80
CA LEU A 592 18.06 2.34 -0.60
C LEU A 592 19.58 2.40 -0.65
#